data_AF-A0A9D4J4Y2-F1
#
_entry.id   AF-A0A9D4J4Y2-F1
#
_cell.length_a   1.000
_cell.length_b   1.000
_cell.length_c   1.000
_cell.angle_alpha   90.00
_cell.angle_beta   90.00
_cell.angle_gamma   90.00
#
_symmetry.space_group_name_H-M   'P 1'
#
loop_
_entity.id
_entity.type
_entity.pdbx_description
1 polymer ?
#
loop_
_entity_poly.entity_id
_entity_poly.type
_entity_poly.pdbx_seq_one_letter_code
_entity_poly.pdbx_strand_id
1 'polypeptide(L)'
;MSYFERPLRSSCFGVLESFFKPVNTPKRYFNFNFNGILFNATTSDERQNNNMKNTFLLLSPFLLGIIMGQQIIPPEHQLRCRICTNALQLTDCSRVAVCDNRTEECFMDNILTVSYQSVYVGGCRSRQQCNGDPMASVGKKETLYICSSCCSNEDDCNRRVCGIHDNNVSVSQCYHCDSSIMDPRNCVTFSTCDTNEVCFAKSNYVPGSPLTFAYGCQSKYLCKALMTNIFHYLDTCFGNFGKTPECQHESTMCNTCCADGGCNFGTCKEIRDRLYQLYKKGLFSLDTMKTTLKP
;
A
#
# COMPACT_ATOMS: atom_id res chain seq x y z
N MET A 1 8.68 -56.64 -16.70
CA MET A 1 9.31 -56.36 -15.39
C MET A 1 10.78 -56.02 -15.62
N SER A 2 11.10 -54.73 -15.70
CA SER A 2 12.48 -54.24 -15.71
C SER A 2 12.49 -52.87 -15.06
N TYR A 3 13.10 -52.80 -13.88
CA TYR A 3 13.32 -51.58 -13.11
C TYR A 3 14.45 -50.78 -13.76
N PHE A 4 14.24 -49.49 -13.96
CA PHE A 4 15.30 -48.53 -14.27
C PHE A 4 15.30 -47.47 -13.16
N GLU A 5 16.12 -47.68 -12.15
CA GLU A 5 16.48 -46.67 -11.15
C GLU A 5 17.59 -45.79 -11.73
N ARG A 6 17.41 -44.46 -11.72
CA ARG A 6 18.48 -43.47 -11.71
C ARG A 6 18.06 -42.23 -10.90
N PRO A 7 19.03 -41.50 -10.31
CA PRO A 7 18.90 -40.94 -8.97
C PRO A 7 18.37 -39.50 -8.95
N LEU A 8 17.55 -39.21 -7.94
CA LEU A 8 17.17 -37.85 -7.55
C LEU A 8 18.37 -37.15 -6.90
N ARG A 9 18.96 -36.18 -7.59
CA ARG A 9 19.85 -35.21 -6.96
C ARG A 9 19.02 -34.14 -6.25
N SER A 10 19.09 -34.19 -4.93
CA SER A 10 18.68 -33.16 -3.99
C SER A 10 19.56 -31.92 -4.13
N SER A 11 18.93 -30.78 -4.44
CA SER A 11 19.44 -29.44 -4.16
C SER A 11 18.25 -28.50 -3.93
N CYS A 12 17.65 -28.55 -2.74
CA CYS A 12 16.73 -27.51 -2.27
C CYS A 12 17.48 -26.64 -1.26
N PHE A 13 17.86 -25.42 -1.65
CA PHE A 13 18.10 -24.31 -0.72
C PHE A 13 17.93 -22.98 -1.47
N GLY A 14 16.91 -22.21 -1.05
CA GLY A 14 16.80 -20.76 -1.10
C GLY A 14 16.87 -20.03 -2.46
N VAL A 15 15.73 -19.55 -2.96
CA VAL A 15 15.65 -18.24 -3.65
C VAL A 15 14.25 -17.64 -3.47
N LEU A 16 14.08 -16.81 -2.43
CA LEU A 16 12.98 -15.85 -2.30
C LEU A 16 13.51 -14.39 -2.39
N GLU A 17 14.69 -14.20 -3.00
CA GLU A 17 15.40 -12.90 -3.08
C GLU A 17 15.73 -12.45 -4.52
N SER A 18 14.99 -12.86 -5.55
CA SER A 18 15.37 -12.56 -6.95
C SER A 18 14.27 -11.99 -7.84
N PHE A 19 13.43 -11.09 -7.33
CA PHE A 19 12.47 -10.34 -8.16
C PHE A 19 12.75 -8.83 -8.32
N PHE A 20 13.87 -8.34 -7.78
CA PHE A 20 14.38 -7.00 -8.11
C PHE A 20 15.82 -7.10 -8.65
N LYS A 21 15.96 -7.37 -9.95
CA LYS A 21 17.20 -7.02 -10.67
C LYS A 21 17.01 -5.62 -11.26
N PRO A 22 17.90 -4.65 -10.95
CA PRO A 22 17.90 -3.38 -11.64
C PRO A 22 18.28 -3.61 -13.11
N VAL A 23 17.57 -2.95 -14.01
CA VAL A 23 17.89 -2.89 -15.43
C VAL A 23 19.28 -2.25 -15.58
N ASN A 24 20.24 -3.00 -16.11
CA ASN A 24 21.55 -2.50 -16.49
C ASN A 24 21.42 -1.58 -17.72
N THR A 25 21.18 -0.29 -17.48
CA THR A 25 21.47 0.74 -18.49
C THR A 25 22.96 1.12 -18.44
N PRO A 26 23.63 1.32 -19.58
CA PRO A 26 25.05 1.67 -19.62
C PRO A 26 25.31 3.00 -18.91
N LYS A 27 26.22 2.98 -17.93
CA LYS A 27 26.72 4.16 -17.22
C LYS A 27 27.40 5.11 -18.22
N ARG A 28 26.72 6.19 -18.59
CA ARG A 28 27.39 7.41 -19.07
C ARG A 28 27.90 8.16 -17.85
N TYR A 29 29.23 8.22 -17.71
CA TYR A 29 29.89 9.09 -16.76
C TYR A 29 29.64 10.55 -17.15
N PHE A 30 28.79 11.25 -16.40
CA PHE A 30 28.81 12.70 -16.36
C PHE A 30 29.74 13.11 -15.21
N ASN A 31 30.91 13.62 -15.58
CA ASN A 31 31.80 14.33 -14.67
C ASN A 31 31.13 15.67 -14.32
N PHE A 32 30.63 15.80 -13.09
CA PHE A 32 30.31 17.10 -12.52
C PHE A 32 31.43 17.51 -11.57
N ASN A 33 32.19 18.49 -12.03
CA ASN A 33 33.25 19.16 -11.30
C ASN A 33 32.58 20.19 -10.37
N PHE A 34 32.57 19.94 -9.06
CA PHE A 34 32.13 20.90 -8.05
C PHE A 34 33.36 21.44 -7.32
N ASN A 35 33.80 22.63 -7.72
CA ASN A 35 34.68 23.46 -6.93
C ASN A 35 33.85 24.17 -5.84
N GLY A 36 34.24 23.94 -4.60
CA GLY A 36 34.28 24.93 -3.52
C GLY A 36 32.96 25.48 -3.00
N ILE A 37 32.63 25.15 -1.75
CA ILE A 37 32.33 26.11 -0.68
C ILE A 37 32.67 25.42 0.65
N LEU A 38 33.62 26.01 1.38
CA LEU A 38 33.98 25.64 2.75
C LEU A 38 32.85 26.05 3.71
N PHE A 39 32.54 25.16 4.67
CA PHE A 39 32.09 25.59 5.99
C PHE A 39 32.97 24.92 7.05
N ASN A 40 33.66 25.76 7.82
CA ASN A 40 34.49 25.41 8.96
C ASN A 40 33.64 24.82 10.08
N ALA A 41 34.01 23.63 10.56
CA ALA A 41 33.63 23.14 11.87
C ALA A 41 34.85 23.30 12.79
N THR A 42 34.79 24.28 13.71
CA THR A 42 35.76 24.42 14.80
C THR A 42 35.27 23.60 16.00
N THR A 43 35.98 22.52 16.29
CA THR A 43 35.99 21.86 17.61
C THR A 43 37.21 22.34 18.37
N SER A 44 37.03 22.89 19.57
CA SER A 44 38.12 23.07 20.54
C SER A 44 37.64 22.63 21.92
N ASP A 45 38.06 21.42 22.29
CA ASP A 45 38.20 20.97 23.67
C ASP A 45 39.30 21.78 24.36
N GLU A 46 39.04 22.28 25.56
CA GLU A 46 40.11 22.78 26.43
C GLU A 46 39.88 22.39 27.90
N ARG A 47 41.02 22.13 28.54
CA ARG A 47 41.24 21.46 29.82
C ARG A 47 40.87 22.30 31.04
N GLN A 48 40.61 21.55 32.11
CA GLN A 48 40.59 21.92 33.53
C GLN A 48 41.56 23.03 33.96
N ASN A 49 41.12 23.91 34.87
CA ASN A 49 41.92 24.28 36.04
C ASN A 49 41.04 24.73 37.24
N ASN A 50 41.43 24.28 38.43
CA ASN A 50 40.84 24.62 39.72
C ASN A 50 41.41 25.94 40.26
N ASN A 51 40.59 26.80 40.86
CA ASN A 51 40.72 27.26 42.26
C ASN A 51 40.10 28.64 42.56
N MET A 52 39.43 28.65 43.72
CA MET A 52 39.31 29.72 44.72
C MET A 52 38.29 30.87 44.58
N LYS A 53 37.36 30.79 45.53
CA LYS A 53 36.96 31.81 46.53
C LYS A 53 35.90 32.84 46.15
N ASN A 54 34.75 32.67 46.83
CA ASN A 54 34.01 33.69 47.57
C ASN A 54 34.02 35.11 47.01
N THR A 55 32.87 35.54 46.47
CA THR A 55 32.28 36.83 46.84
C THR A 55 30.77 36.70 46.85
N PHE A 56 30.23 36.83 48.06
CA PHE A 56 28.85 37.08 48.38
C PHE A 56 28.45 38.45 47.81
N LEU A 57 27.45 38.55 46.93
CA LEU A 57 26.65 39.77 46.80
C LEU A 57 25.22 39.39 46.43
N LEU A 58 24.36 39.62 47.42
CA LEU A 58 22.92 39.76 47.33
C LEU A 58 22.58 40.74 46.19
N LEU A 59 21.57 40.41 45.38
CA LEU A 59 20.37 41.23 45.13
C LEU A 59 19.59 40.73 43.90
N SER A 60 18.27 40.66 44.12
CA SER A 60 17.18 40.72 43.14
C SER A 60 16.55 39.41 42.67
N PRO A 61 15.34 39.08 43.17
CA PRO A 61 14.46 38.08 42.60
C PRO A 61 13.65 38.73 41.47
N PHE A 62 14.19 38.80 40.26
CA PHE A 62 13.34 39.01 39.09
C PHE A 62 12.67 37.68 38.73
N LEU A 63 11.58 37.42 39.46
CA LEU A 63 10.43 36.64 39.01
C LEU A 63 9.84 37.33 37.76
N LEU A 64 10.56 37.24 36.63
CA LEU A 64 9.98 37.40 35.31
C LEU A 64 9.15 36.14 35.07
N GLY A 65 7.92 36.20 35.58
CA GLY A 65 6.87 35.27 35.21
C GLY A 65 6.72 35.30 33.70
N ILE A 66 7.30 34.30 33.05
CA ILE A 66 6.97 33.95 31.68
C ILE A 66 5.55 33.42 31.75
N ILE A 67 4.59 34.36 31.70
CA ILE A 67 3.21 34.06 31.36
C ILE A 67 3.30 33.49 29.95
N MET A 68 3.34 32.17 29.83
CA MET A 68 3.11 31.48 28.58
C MET A 68 1.69 31.83 28.15
N GLY A 69 1.57 32.93 27.42
CA GLY A 69 0.33 33.37 26.79
C GLY A 69 -0.12 32.24 25.88
N GLN A 70 -1.05 31.43 26.36
CA GLN A 70 -1.83 30.56 25.51
C GLN A 70 -2.53 31.48 24.52
N GLN A 71 -2.06 31.49 23.27
CA GLN A 71 -2.74 32.17 22.18
C GLN A 71 -4.11 31.51 22.04
N ILE A 72 -5.13 32.19 22.56
CA ILE A 72 -6.52 31.82 22.35
C ILE A 72 -6.79 32.12 20.88
N ILE A 73 -6.80 31.07 20.06
CA ILE A 73 -7.15 31.18 18.64
C ILE A 73 -8.59 31.69 18.59
N PRO A 74 -8.86 32.83 17.93
CA PRO A 74 -10.22 33.36 17.82
C PRO A 74 -11.12 32.29 17.18
N PRO A 75 -12.36 32.10 17.69
CA PRO A 75 -13.24 30.98 17.30
C PRO A 75 -13.65 30.99 15.82
N GLU A 76 -13.33 32.04 15.07
CA GLU A 76 -13.68 32.24 13.67
C GLU A 76 -12.82 31.43 12.67
N HIS A 77 -11.76 30.74 13.12
CA HIS A 77 -10.84 29.99 12.24
C HIS A 77 -10.60 28.54 12.65
N GLN A 78 -11.57 27.92 13.31
CA GLN A 78 -11.49 26.52 13.73
C GLN A 78 -12.11 25.61 12.67
N LEU A 79 -11.35 24.60 12.21
CA LEU A 79 -11.84 23.53 11.34
C LEU A 79 -11.87 22.23 12.14
N ARG A 80 -13.02 21.54 12.19
CA ARG A 80 -13.15 20.28 12.93
C ARG A 80 -12.90 19.11 11.98
N CYS A 81 -11.95 18.23 12.32
CA CYS A 81 -11.56 17.11 11.46
C CYS A 81 -11.64 15.79 12.22
N ARG A 82 -11.97 14.71 11.52
CA ARG A 82 -11.93 13.37 12.10
C ARG A 82 -10.49 12.89 12.27
N ILE A 83 -10.19 12.31 13.43
CA ILE A 83 -8.86 11.82 13.75
C ILE A 83 -8.86 10.33 14.07
N CYS A 84 -7.85 9.64 13.58
CA CYS A 84 -7.61 8.24 13.86
C CYS A 84 -6.16 7.88 13.55
N THR A 85 -5.68 6.83 14.21
CA THR A 85 -4.36 6.27 13.98
C THR A 85 -4.53 4.78 13.77
N ASN A 86 -4.28 4.31 12.55
CA ASN A 86 -4.41 2.92 12.14
C ASN A 86 -5.82 2.32 12.35
N ALA A 87 -6.86 3.08 12.02
CA ALA A 87 -8.24 2.58 12.04
C ALA A 87 -8.45 1.54 10.93
N LEU A 88 -9.14 0.43 11.21
CA LEU A 88 -9.41 -0.58 10.18
C LEU A 88 -10.54 -0.12 9.24
N GLN A 89 -11.52 0.58 9.80
CA GLN A 89 -12.63 1.15 9.04
C GLN A 89 -12.67 2.67 9.22
N LEU A 90 -13.13 3.38 8.19
CA LEU A 90 -13.28 4.84 8.24
C LEU A 90 -14.27 5.27 9.34
N THR A 91 -15.25 4.43 9.65
CA THR A 91 -16.21 4.60 10.75
C THR A 91 -15.56 4.60 12.13
N ASP A 92 -14.37 3.99 12.28
CA ASP A 92 -13.64 3.97 13.54
C ASP A 92 -12.95 5.33 13.82
N CYS A 93 -12.82 6.19 12.81
CA CYS A 93 -12.33 7.56 12.92
C CYS A 93 -13.39 8.49 13.52
N SER A 94 -13.84 8.17 14.74
CA SER A 94 -14.94 8.87 15.43
C SER A 94 -14.50 10.11 16.21
N ARG A 95 -13.22 10.21 16.57
CA ARG A 95 -12.68 11.34 17.34
C ARG A 95 -12.57 12.59 16.47
N VAL A 96 -12.67 13.76 17.08
CA VAL A 96 -12.60 15.07 16.40
C VAL A 96 -11.45 15.87 16.98
N ALA A 97 -10.62 16.44 16.11
CA ALA A 97 -9.63 17.47 16.47
C ALA A 97 -10.03 18.81 15.84
N VAL A 98 -9.56 19.89 16.46
CA VAL A 98 -9.69 21.24 15.92
C VAL A 98 -8.36 21.60 15.28
N CYS A 99 -8.38 21.87 13.98
CA CYS A 99 -7.24 22.32 13.19
C CYS A 99 -7.32 23.83 12.97
N ASP A 100 -6.17 24.47 12.78
CA ASP A 100 -6.12 25.87 12.38
C ASP A 100 -6.42 26.00 10.88
N ASN A 101 -7.62 26.46 10.52
CA ASN A 101 -8.04 26.56 9.11
C ASN A 101 -7.12 27.49 8.28
N ARG A 102 -6.31 28.35 8.90
CA ARG A 102 -5.36 29.21 8.16
C ARG A 102 -4.13 28.45 7.67
N THR A 103 -3.66 27.48 8.45
CA THR A 103 -2.37 26.81 8.20
C THR A 103 -2.51 25.31 7.94
N GLU A 104 -3.63 24.72 8.36
CA GLU A 104 -3.92 23.30 8.30
C GLU A 104 -5.21 22.99 7.55
N GLU A 105 -5.34 21.74 7.11
CA GLU A 105 -6.53 21.15 6.49
C GLU A 105 -6.81 19.79 7.14
N CYS A 106 -8.04 19.30 6.99
CA CYS A 106 -8.32 17.91 7.34
C CYS A 106 -7.66 16.99 6.31
N PHE A 107 -7.09 15.87 6.75
CA PHE A 107 -6.62 14.82 5.84
C PHE A 107 -7.18 13.45 6.22
N MET A 108 -7.22 12.56 5.23
CA MET A 108 -7.39 11.13 5.43
C MET A 108 -6.44 10.39 4.49
N ASP A 109 -5.63 9.51 5.06
CA ASP A 109 -4.80 8.57 4.32
C ASP A 109 -5.36 7.17 4.53
N ASN A 110 -5.39 6.38 3.45
CA ASN A 110 -5.49 4.93 3.51
C ASN A 110 -4.11 4.38 3.15
N ILE A 111 -3.49 3.67 4.08
CA ILE A 111 -2.15 3.10 3.92
C ILE A 111 -2.19 1.58 4.05
N LEU A 112 -1.35 0.92 3.27
CA LEU A 112 -1.11 -0.52 3.40
C LEU A 112 0.07 -0.71 4.36
N THR A 113 -0.20 -1.34 5.50
CA THR A 113 0.83 -1.67 6.48
C THR A 113 1.77 -2.77 5.97
N VAL A 114 2.88 -2.98 6.67
CA VAL A 114 3.82 -4.10 6.40
C VAL A 114 3.16 -5.48 6.51
N SER A 115 2.08 -5.59 7.29
CA SER A 115 1.26 -6.80 7.39
C SER A 115 0.21 -6.92 6.28
N TYR A 116 0.29 -6.06 5.25
CA TYR A 116 -0.67 -5.96 4.16
C TYR A 116 -2.12 -5.68 4.61
N GLN A 117 -2.30 -5.06 5.79
CA GLN A 117 -3.59 -4.59 6.26
C GLN A 117 -3.76 -3.13 5.83
N SER A 118 -4.91 -2.81 5.22
CA SER A 118 -5.33 -1.44 4.90
C SER A 118 -5.80 -0.77 6.17
N VAL A 119 -5.21 0.39 6.50
CA VAL A 119 -5.57 1.15 7.69
C VAL A 119 -5.70 2.63 7.35
N TYR A 120 -6.57 3.32 8.08
CA TYR A 120 -6.86 4.72 7.94
C TYR A 120 -6.10 5.54 8.98
N VAL A 121 -5.54 6.66 8.53
CA VAL A 121 -4.91 7.68 9.37
C VAL A 121 -5.54 9.02 9.00
N GLY A 122 -6.14 9.68 9.98
CA GLY A 122 -6.84 10.95 9.78
C GLY A 122 -6.43 11.97 10.82
N GLY A 123 -6.45 13.25 10.43
CA GLY A 123 -5.95 14.32 11.30
C GLY A 123 -5.99 15.72 10.68
N CYS A 124 -5.24 16.61 11.32
CA CYS A 124 -4.84 17.91 10.78
C CYS A 124 -3.50 17.75 10.05
N ARG A 125 -3.38 18.35 8.87
CA ARG A 125 -2.13 18.37 8.08
C ARG A 125 -1.92 19.78 7.56
N SER A 126 -0.68 20.24 7.50
CA SER A 126 -0.40 21.59 6.99
C SER A 126 -0.80 21.71 5.52
N ARG A 127 -1.31 22.89 5.11
CA ARG A 127 -1.67 23.18 3.71
C ARG A 127 -0.51 22.90 2.75
N GLN A 128 0.72 23.12 3.18
CA GLN A 128 1.91 22.83 2.39
C GLN A 128 2.07 21.32 2.10
N GLN A 129 1.79 20.45 3.08
CA GLN A 129 1.84 19.00 2.88
C GLN A 129 0.67 18.49 2.04
N CYS A 130 -0.50 19.13 2.11
CA CYS A 130 -1.67 18.79 1.28
C CYS A 130 -1.50 19.19 -0.19
N ASN A 131 -0.79 20.28 -0.47
CA ASN A 131 -0.48 20.74 -1.83
C ASN A 131 0.77 20.10 -2.43
N GLY A 132 1.61 19.48 -1.58
CA GLY A 132 2.75 18.69 -2.03
C GLY A 132 2.30 17.37 -2.62
N ASP A 133 3.09 16.81 -3.53
CA ASP A 133 2.86 15.44 -3.99
C ASP A 133 3.08 14.50 -2.80
N PRO A 134 2.04 13.78 -2.31
CA PRO A 134 2.17 12.89 -1.15
C PRO A 134 3.22 11.79 -1.39
N MET A 135 3.61 11.55 -2.65
CA MET A 135 4.65 10.60 -3.04
C MET A 135 6.07 11.19 -3.05
N ALA A 136 6.26 12.50 -2.91
CA ALA A 136 7.57 13.15 -2.99
C ALA A 136 8.39 13.12 -1.69
N SER A 137 7.90 12.46 -0.62
CA SER A 137 8.63 12.28 0.64
C SER A 137 9.69 11.18 0.51
N VAL A 138 10.74 11.49 -0.25
CA VAL A 138 11.95 10.69 -0.45
C VAL A 138 12.70 10.56 0.88
N GLY A 139 12.75 9.35 1.46
CA GLY A 139 13.87 8.97 2.33
C GLY A 139 13.65 7.95 3.45
N LYS A 140 12.44 7.69 3.96
CA LYS A 140 12.28 6.78 5.11
C LYS A 140 11.00 5.92 5.07
N LYS A 141 11.21 4.60 4.92
CA LYS A 141 10.27 3.46 5.00
C LYS A 141 9.09 3.46 4.02
N GLU A 142 8.95 2.33 3.33
CA GLU A 142 7.94 1.95 2.33
C GLU A 142 6.50 1.96 2.89
N THR A 143 5.98 3.13 3.27
CA THR A 143 4.55 3.26 3.55
C THR A 143 3.84 3.35 2.21
N LEU A 144 3.14 2.28 1.83
CA LEU A 144 2.39 2.23 0.58
C LEU A 144 1.05 2.95 0.79
N TYR A 145 0.96 4.17 0.28
CA TYR A 145 -0.30 4.93 0.28
C TYR A 145 -1.25 4.35 -0.77
N ILE A 146 -2.40 3.86 -0.31
CA ILE A 146 -3.53 3.45 -1.15
C ILE A 146 -4.30 4.69 -1.61
N CYS A 147 -4.52 5.61 -0.67
CA CYS A 147 -5.13 6.92 -0.92
C CYS A 147 -4.53 7.94 0.05
N SER A 148 -4.38 9.18 -0.39
CA SER A 148 -4.04 10.32 0.46
C SER A 148 -4.79 11.53 -0.07
N SER A 149 -5.57 12.18 0.78
CA SER A 149 -6.37 13.32 0.35
C SER A 149 -6.60 14.30 1.51
N CYS A 150 -6.63 15.59 1.16
CA CYS A 150 -6.93 16.68 2.07
C CYS A 150 -8.21 17.42 1.65
N CYS A 151 -8.85 18.09 2.61
CA CYS A 151 -10.00 18.93 2.39
C CYS A 151 -10.11 20.03 3.47
N SER A 152 -10.67 21.18 3.10
CA SER A 152 -10.77 22.36 3.97
C SER A 152 -12.12 23.09 3.88
N ASN A 153 -13.08 22.51 3.15
CA ASN A 153 -14.32 23.21 2.79
C ASN A 153 -15.39 23.20 3.89
N GLU A 154 -15.37 22.20 4.78
CA GLU A 154 -16.37 22.02 5.83
C GLU A 154 -15.83 21.17 6.97
N ASP A 155 -16.47 21.26 8.14
CA ASP A 155 -16.21 20.36 9.26
C ASP A 155 -16.46 18.89 8.87
N ASP A 156 -15.61 18.00 9.40
CA ASP A 156 -15.62 16.57 9.16
C ASP A 156 -15.51 16.19 7.67
N CYS A 157 -15.00 17.06 6.79
CA CYS A 157 -14.91 16.78 5.36
C CYS A 157 -14.10 15.51 5.05
N ASN A 158 -13.10 15.20 5.89
CA ASN A 158 -12.20 14.07 5.68
C ASN A 158 -12.84 12.70 5.91
N ARG A 159 -14.09 12.65 6.39
CA ARG A 159 -14.89 11.41 6.42
C ARG A 159 -15.34 10.94 5.04
N ARG A 160 -15.27 11.82 4.03
CA ARG A 160 -15.70 11.53 2.65
C ARG A 160 -14.52 11.35 1.70
N VAL A 161 -13.32 11.76 2.11
CA VAL A 161 -12.11 11.64 1.30
C VAL A 161 -11.42 10.32 1.64
N CYS A 162 -10.86 9.64 0.64
CA CYS A 162 -10.32 8.29 0.75
C CYS A 162 -11.28 7.19 1.24
N GLY A 163 -12.55 7.53 1.45
CA GLY A 163 -13.71 6.62 1.48
C GLY A 163 -14.44 6.66 0.14
N ILE A 164 -15.14 5.58 -0.19
CA ILE A 164 -15.78 5.46 -1.50
C ILE A 164 -17.16 6.12 -1.46
N HIS A 165 -17.43 6.98 -2.44
CA HIS A 165 -18.71 7.63 -2.67
C HIS A 165 -19.89 6.65 -2.57
N ASP A 166 -20.85 6.95 -1.70
CA ASP A 166 -22.05 6.16 -1.37
C ASP A 166 -22.99 5.83 -2.55
N ASN A 167 -22.70 6.24 -3.78
CA ASN A 167 -23.77 6.38 -4.77
C ASN A 167 -23.70 5.47 -6.01
N ASN A 168 -22.77 4.51 -6.14
CA ASN A 168 -22.87 3.52 -7.24
C ASN A 168 -21.91 2.32 -7.18
N VAL A 169 -21.50 1.88 -5.99
CA VAL A 169 -20.69 0.66 -5.91
C VAL A 169 -21.62 -0.53 -5.79
N SER A 170 -21.85 -1.19 -6.93
CA SER A 170 -22.32 -2.57 -6.97
C SER A 170 -21.43 -3.38 -6.03
N VAL A 171 -21.90 -3.66 -4.82
CA VAL A 171 -21.13 -4.38 -3.83
C VAL A 171 -20.92 -5.78 -4.38
N SER A 172 -19.67 -6.12 -4.72
CA SER A 172 -19.37 -7.39 -5.37
C SER A 172 -19.55 -8.50 -4.36
N GLN A 173 -20.55 -9.35 -4.57
CA GLN A 173 -20.67 -10.62 -3.84
C GLN A 173 -19.67 -11.60 -4.45
N CYS A 174 -18.79 -12.15 -3.64
CA CYS A 174 -17.71 -13.02 -4.09
C CYS A 174 -17.80 -14.37 -3.39
N TYR A 175 -17.35 -15.43 -4.06
CA TYR A 175 -17.17 -16.71 -3.37
C TYR A 175 -16.10 -16.53 -2.30
N HIS A 176 -16.37 -17.05 -1.10
CA HIS A 176 -15.50 -16.91 0.07
C HIS A 176 -15.46 -18.22 0.84
N CYS A 177 -14.27 -18.63 1.26
CA CYS A 177 -14.08 -19.83 2.06
C CYS A 177 -13.12 -19.53 3.22
N ASP A 178 -13.53 -19.86 4.45
CA ASP A 178 -12.74 -19.59 5.66
C ASP A 178 -11.43 -20.39 5.72
N SER A 179 -11.38 -21.52 5.01
CA SER A 179 -10.21 -22.38 4.90
C SER A 179 -9.91 -22.72 3.45
N SER A 180 -8.64 -23.02 3.15
CA SER A 180 -8.26 -23.55 1.85
C SER A 180 -8.96 -24.88 1.57
N ILE A 181 -9.56 -25.02 0.39
CA ILE A 181 -10.31 -26.21 -0.05
C ILE A 181 -9.55 -26.96 -1.15
N MET A 182 -9.81 -28.26 -1.32
CA MET A 182 -9.18 -29.05 -2.39
C MET A 182 -9.92 -28.98 -3.73
N ASP A 183 -11.23 -28.74 -3.70
CA ASP A 183 -12.07 -28.63 -4.89
C ASP A 183 -12.78 -27.26 -4.87
N PRO A 184 -12.56 -26.40 -5.88
CA PRO A 184 -13.25 -25.11 -6.05
C PRO A 184 -14.76 -25.19 -5.88
N ARG A 185 -15.38 -26.31 -6.32
CA ARG A 185 -16.84 -26.51 -6.29
C ARG A 185 -17.39 -26.62 -4.87
N ASN A 186 -16.53 -26.88 -3.88
CA ASN A 186 -16.90 -26.92 -2.48
C ASN A 186 -16.99 -25.51 -1.86
N CYS A 187 -16.51 -24.46 -2.53
CA CYS A 187 -16.73 -23.09 -2.10
C CYS A 187 -18.09 -22.59 -2.56
N VAL A 188 -19.10 -22.71 -1.71
CA VAL A 188 -20.49 -22.32 -2.03
C VAL A 188 -20.96 -21.09 -1.26
N THR A 189 -20.16 -20.63 -0.30
CA THR A 189 -20.45 -19.46 0.52
C THR A 189 -20.06 -18.18 -0.20
N PHE A 190 -20.89 -17.15 -0.04
CA PHE A 190 -20.64 -15.81 -0.57
C PHE A 190 -20.33 -14.85 0.57
N SER A 191 -19.39 -13.94 0.34
CA SER A 191 -19.19 -12.76 1.18
C SER A 191 -19.40 -11.50 0.35
N THR A 192 -19.79 -10.42 1.04
CA THR A 192 -19.87 -9.10 0.43
C THR A 192 -18.53 -8.43 0.66
N CYS A 193 -17.85 -8.03 -0.42
CA CYS A 193 -16.57 -7.34 -0.30
C CYS A 193 -16.75 -5.88 0.09
N ASP A 194 -15.77 -5.34 0.79
CA ASP A 194 -15.71 -3.91 1.03
C ASP A 194 -15.57 -3.13 -0.28
N THR A 195 -15.86 -1.85 -0.24
CA THR A 195 -15.92 -0.99 -1.42
C THR A 195 -14.58 -0.93 -2.17
N ASN A 196 -13.46 -1.09 -1.44
CA ASN A 196 -12.08 -1.11 -1.97
C ASN A 196 -11.56 -2.52 -2.28
N GLU A 197 -12.41 -3.53 -2.16
CA GLU A 197 -12.08 -4.93 -2.37
C GLU A 197 -12.77 -5.47 -3.60
N VAL A 198 -12.19 -6.55 -4.13
CA VAL A 198 -12.68 -7.27 -5.30
C VAL A 198 -12.60 -8.77 -5.03
N CYS A 199 -13.32 -9.56 -5.80
CA CYS A 199 -13.25 -11.00 -5.68
C CYS A 199 -11.85 -11.51 -5.98
N PHE A 200 -11.39 -12.44 -5.16
CA PHE A 200 -10.07 -13.04 -5.23
C PHE A 200 -10.17 -14.56 -5.32
N ALA A 201 -9.29 -15.16 -6.11
CA ALA A 201 -9.07 -16.61 -6.13
C ALA A 201 -7.56 -16.91 -6.20
N LYS A 202 -7.15 -17.92 -5.44
CA LYS A 202 -5.76 -18.38 -5.36
C LYS A 202 -5.69 -19.89 -5.45
N SER A 203 -4.67 -20.41 -6.13
CA SER A 203 -4.25 -21.80 -5.98
C SER A 203 -2.89 -21.87 -5.28
N ASN A 204 -2.79 -22.71 -4.26
CA ASN A 204 -1.56 -22.97 -3.51
C ASN A 204 -1.09 -24.39 -3.82
N TYR A 205 0.13 -24.49 -4.35
CA TYR A 205 0.83 -25.75 -4.51
C TYR A 205 2.04 -25.77 -3.60
N VAL A 206 2.08 -26.76 -2.71
CA VAL A 206 3.23 -27.08 -1.88
C VAL A 206 3.72 -28.45 -2.32
N PRO A 207 5.02 -28.63 -2.68
CA PRO A 207 5.54 -29.92 -3.08
C PRO A 207 5.21 -31.02 -2.05
N GLY A 208 4.63 -32.13 -2.51
CA GLY A 208 4.19 -33.23 -1.65
C GLY A 208 2.85 -33.02 -0.95
N SER A 209 2.18 -31.89 -1.15
CA SER A 209 0.81 -31.64 -0.67
C SER A 209 -0.19 -31.57 -1.83
N PRO A 210 -1.48 -31.87 -1.57
CA PRO A 210 -2.54 -31.62 -2.55
C PRO A 210 -2.61 -30.14 -2.94
N LEU A 211 -3.00 -29.87 -4.19
CA LEU A 211 -3.35 -28.52 -4.62
C LEU A 211 -4.53 -28.03 -3.80
N THR A 212 -4.43 -26.82 -3.25
CA THR A 212 -5.52 -26.20 -2.49
C THR A 212 -5.88 -24.84 -3.07
N PHE A 213 -7.10 -24.38 -2.79
CA PHE A 213 -7.68 -23.17 -3.33
C PHE A 213 -8.21 -22.28 -2.20
N ALA A 214 -8.05 -20.98 -2.36
CA ALA A 214 -8.60 -19.99 -1.43
C ALA A 214 -9.38 -18.93 -2.22
N TYR A 215 -10.50 -18.50 -1.65
CA TYR A 215 -11.45 -17.56 -2.24
C TYR A 215 -11.87 -16.53 -1.20
N GLY A 216 -12.10 -15.30 -1.63
CA GLY A 216 -12.61 -14.25 -0.75
C GLY A 216 -12.54 -12.87 -1.40
N CYS A 217 -12.40 -11.86 -0.56
CA CYS A 217 -12.24 -10.46 -0.94
C CYS A 217 -10.78 -10.04 -0.78
N GLN A 218 -10.28 -9.21 -1.70
CA GLN A 218 -8.93 -8.69 -1.66
C GLN A 218 -8.89 -7.24 -2.13
N SER A 219 -8.01 -6.43 -1.54
CA SER A 219 -7.76 -5.06 -1.97
C SER A 219 -7.58 -4.93 -3.49
N LYS A 220 -8.39 -4.07 -4.10
CA LYS A 220 -8.35 -3.74 -5.53
C LYS A 220 -6.97 -3.30 -6.00
N TYR A 221 -6.23 -2.59 -5.15
CA TYR A 221 -4.89 -2.08 -5.45
C TYR A 221 -3.86 -3.20 -5.50
N LEU A 222 -3.88 -4.12 -4.52
CA LEU A 222 -3.02 -5.30 -4.55
C LEU A 222 -3.34 -6.15 -5.77
N CYS A 223 -4.63 -6.36 -6.04
CA CYS A 223 -5.10 -7.06 -7.22
C CYS A 223 -4.60 -6.41 -8.52
N LYS A 224 -4.59 -5.07 -8.62
CA LYS A 224 -4.06 -4.35 -9.78
C LYS A 224 -2.59 -4.64 -10.00
N ALA A 225 -1.77 -4.54 -8.95
CA ALA A 225 -0.36 -4.86 -9.03
C ALA A 225 -0.12 -6.32 -9.45
N LEU A 226 -0.83 -7.27 -8.81
CA LEU A 226 -0.74 -8.70 -9.11
C LEU A 226 -1.12 -9.01 -10.55
N MET A 227 -2.31 -8.56 -10.97
CA MET A 227 -2.85 -8.85 -12.30
C MET A 227 -2.02 -8.19 -13.41
N THR A 228 -1.48 -6.99 -13.18
CA THR A 228 -0.58 -6.32 -14.14
C THR A 228 0.66 -7.16 -14.39
N ASN A 229 1.30 -7.67 -13.33
CA ASN A 229 2.48 -8.54 -13.45
C ASN A 229 2.14 -9.87 -14.15
N ILE A 230 1.00 -10.47 -13.80
CA ILE A 230 0.54 -11.72 -14.42
C ILE A 230 0.27 -11.53 -15.90
N PHE A 231 -0.46 -10.48 -16.30
CA PHE A 231 -0.78 -10.24 -17.71
C PHE A 231 0.47 -9.87 -18.51
N HIS A 232 1.41 -9.13 -17.92
CA HIS A 232 2.70 -8.87 -18.55
C HIS A 232 3.49 -10.17 -18.80
N TYR A 233 3.51 -11.08 -17.83
CA TYR A 233 4.10 -12.41 -18.01
C TYR A 233 3.38 -13.20 -19.12
N LEU A 234 2.05 -13.23 -19.11
CA LEU A 234 1.27 -13.93 -20.14
C LEU A 234 1.47 -13.33 -21.54
N ASP A 235 1.59 -12.00 -21.67
CA ASP A 235 1.91 -11.33 -22.93
C ASP A 235 3.31 -11.70 -23.42
N THR A 236 4.28 -11.82 -22.52
CA THR A 236 5.65 -12.26 -22.86
C THR A 236 5.68 -13.72 -23.30
N CYS A 237 4.83 -14.57 -22.71
CA CYS A 237 4.83 -16.01 -22.94
C CYS A 237 3.96 -16.48 -24.10
N PHE A 238 2.83 -15.82 -24.30
CA PHE A 238 1.77 -16.24 -25.23
C PHE A 238 1.44 -15.15 -26.26
N GLY A 239 2.14 -14.02 -26.25
CA GLY A 239 1.98 -12.95 -27.24
C GLY A 239 2.56 -13.29 -28.61
N ASN A 240 2.63 -12.27 -29.48
CA ASN A 240 3.08 -12.41 -30.88
C ASN A 240 4.56 -12.80 -31.04
N PHE A 241 5.34 -12.74 -29.95
CA PHE A 241 6.72 -13.18 -29.91
C PHE A 241 6.71 -14.64 -29.43
N GLY A 242 6.90 -15.58 -30.36
CA GLY A 242 6.62 -17.00 -30.17
C GLY A 242 7.11 -17.63 -28.85
N LYS A 243 6.41 -18.70 -28.44
CA LYS A 243 6.61 -19.48 -27.20
C LYS A 243 8.10 -19.60 -26.84
N THR A 244 8.57 -18.82 -25.87
CA THR A 244 9.90 -19.02 -25.31
C THR A 244 9.88 -20.28 -24.40
N PRO A 245 10.98 -21.06 -24.33
CA PRO A 245 11.05 -22.26 -23.50
C PRO A 245 10.78 -22.00 -22.01
N GLU A 246 11.02 -20.77 -21.53
CA GLU A 246 10.78 -20.34 -20.14
C GLU A 246 9.30 -20.29 -19.74
N CYS A 247 8.38 -20.37 -20.69
CA CYS A 247 6.94 -20.36 -20.44
C CYS A 247 6.35 -21.74 -20.14
N GLN A 248 7.20 -22.77 -20.03
CA GLN A 248 6.79 -24.13 -19.67
C GLN A 248 6.63 -24.34 -18.17
N HIS A 249 7.10 -23.41 -17.34
CA HIS A 249 6.75 -23.41 -15.94
C HIS A 249 5.34 -22.89 -15.79
N GLU A 250 4.35 -23.79 -15.90
CA GLU A 250 3.04 -23.57 -15.30
C GLU A 250 3.29 -23.15 -13.86
N SER A 251 3.12 -21.87 -13.55
CA SER A 251 3.21 -21.39 -12.19
C SER A 251 2.08 -22.10 -11.44
N THR A 252 2.44 -23.14 -10.69
CA THR A 252 1.51 -23.92 -9.86
C THR A 252 0.83 -23.03 -8.82
N MET A 253 1.42 -21.85 -8.56
CA MET A 253 0.78 -20.73 -7.90
C MET A 253 0.05 -19.84 -8.91
N CYS A 254 -1.23 -19.64 -8.67
CA CYS A 254 -2.06 -18.70 -9.39
C CYS A 254 -2.72 -17.76 -8.38
N ASN A 255 -2.75 -16.47 -8.69
CA ASN A 255 -3.55 -15.47 -8.01
C ASN A 255 -4.36 -14.74 -9.08
N THR A 256 -5.64 -14.51 -8.85
CA THR A 256 -6.46 -13.78 -9.82
C THR A 256 -7.54 -12.96 -9.11
N CYS A 257 -7.90 -11.83 -9.71
CA CYS A 257 -8.87 -10.92 -9.16
C CYS A 257 -9.84 -10.40 -10.21
N CYS A 258 -11.06 -10.11 -9.80
CA CYS A 258 -12.10 -9.51 -10.62
C CYS A 258 -13.18 -8.86 -9.73
N ALA A 259 -13.88 -7.86 -10.25
CA ALA A 259 -14.85 -7.05 -9.50
C ALA A 259 -16.30 -7.32 -9.90
N ASP A 260 -16.57 -8.21 -10.84
CA ASP A 260 -17.94 -8.62 -11.15
C ASP A 260 -18.45 -9.61 -10.07
N GLY A 261 -19.75 -9.59 -9.76
CA GLY A 261 -20.31 -10.50 -8.76
C GLY A 261 -20.10 -11.97 -9.14
N GLY A 262 -19.58 -12.77 -8.22
CA GLY A 262 -19.33 -14.22 -8.38
C GLY A 262 -18.25 -14.55 -9.41
N CYS A 263 -17.48 -13.56 -9.87
CA CYS A 263 -16.53 -13.75 -10.98
C CYS A 263 -15.34 -14.66 -10.61
N ASN A 264 -15.09 -14.87 -9.31
CA ASN A 264 -14.04 -15.74 -8.80
C ASN A 264 -14.47 -17.21 -8.69
N PHE A 265 -15.57 -17.62 -9.33
CA PHE A 265 -15.98 -19.02 -9.41
C PHE A 265 -15.13 -19.85 -10.38
N GLY A 266 -14.74 -21.06 -9.96
CA GLY A 266 -13.95 -22.00 -10.75
C GLY A 266 -12.49 -22.09 -10.29
N THR A 267 -11.65 -22.78 -11.05
CA THR A 267 -10.22 -22.85 -10.72
C THR A 267 -9.54 -21.51 -11.00
N CYS A 268 -8.50 -21.17 -10.23
CA CYS A 268 -7.76 -19.92 -10.46
C CYS A 268 -7.20 -19.83 -11.89
N LYS A 269 -6.72 -20.95 -12.45
CA LYS A 269 -6.20 -21.02 -13.82
C LYS A 269 -7.28 -20.66 -14.85
N GLU A 270 -8.46 -21.28 -14.76
CA GLU A 270 -9.59 -20.99 -15.66
C GLU A 270 -10.01 -19.52 -15.59
N ILE A 271 -10.13 -18.98 -14.38
CA ILE A 271 -10.51 -17.58 -14.16
C ILE A 271 -9.46 -16.65 -14.78
N ARG A 272 -8.17 -16.86 -14.48
CA ARG A 272 -7.06 -16.08 -15.02
C ARG A 272 -7.06 -16.10 -16.55
N ASP A 273 -7.13 -17.28 -17.14
CA ASP A 273 -7.06 -17.45 -18.59
C ASP A 273 -8.25 -16.76 -19.27
N ARG A 274 -9.46 -16.90 -18.70
CA ARG A 274 -10.66 -16.17 -19.16
C ARG A 274 -10.49 -14.65 -19.08
N LEU A 275 -10.04 -14.12 -17.95
CA LEU A 275 -9.84 -12.68 -17.76
C LEU A 275 -8.76 -12.13 -18.68
N TYR A 276 -7.68 -12.87 -18.89
CA TYR A 276 -6.63 -12.50 -19.84
C TYR A 276 -7.18 -12.40 -21.27
N GLN A 277 -7.99 -13.36 -21.71
CA GLN A 277 -8.64 -13.29 -23.03
C GLN A 277 -9.56 -12.07 -23.16
N LEU A 278 -10.30 -11.72 -22.10
CA LEU A 278 -11.13 -10.51 -22.09
C LEU A 278 -10.28 -9.24 -22.12
N TYR A 279 -9.18 -9.20 -21.38
CA TYR A 279 -8.21 -8.10 -21.41
C TYR A 279 -7.64 -7.87 -22.81
N LYS A 280 -7.21 -8.94 -23.51
CA LYS A 280 -6.71 -8.84 -24.89
C LYS A 280 -7.75 -8.31 -25.89
N LYS A 281 -9.04 -8.50 -25.59
CA LYS A 281 -10.16 -7.98 -26.39
C LYS A 281 -10.59 -6.56 -25.99
N GLY A 282 -9.94 -5.95 -24.98
CA GLY A 282 -10.38 -4.67 -24.41
C GLY A 282 -11.69 -4.75 -23.63
N LEU A 283 -12.11 -5.97 -23.25
CA LEU A 283 -13.37 -6.24 -22.55
C LEU A 283 -13.20 -6.39 -21.04
N PHE A 284 -11.98 -6.26 -20.52
CA PHE A 284 -11.65 -6.25 -19.11
C PHE A 284 -10.66 -5.14 -18.82
N SER A 285 -10.95 -4.34 -17.79
CA SER A 285 -10.10 -3.21 -17.38
C SER A 285 -9.35 -3.53 -16.10
N LEU A 286 -8.02 -3.45 -16.13
CA LEU A 286 -7.18 -3.62 -14.94
C LEU A 286 -7.38 -2.51 -13.88
N ASP A 287 -7.84 -1.33 -14.29
CA ASP A 287 -8.09 -0.22 -13.37
C ASP A 287 -9.38 -0.42 -12.56
N THR A 288 -10.39 -1.02 -13.18
CA THR A 288 -11.70 -1.24 -12.55
C THR A 288 -11.87 -2.66 -12.04
N MET A 289 -11.07 -3.61 -12.55
CA MET A 289 -11.23 -5.06 -12.38
C MET A 289 -12.57 -5.60 -12.89
N LYS A 290 -13.29 -4.83 -13.70
CA LYS A 290 -14.61 -5.21 -14.23
C LYS A 290 -14.52 -5.59 -15.69
N THR A 291 -15.42 -6.47 -16.10
CA THR A 291 -15.71 -6.70 -17.51
C THR A 291 -16.63 -5.60 -18.05
N THR A 292 -16.45 -5.21 -19.31
CA THR A 292 -17.30 -4.21 -19.98
C THR A 292 -18.44 -4.85 -20.77
N LEU A 293 -18.63 -6.16 -20.60
CA LEU A 293 -19.75 -6.88 -21.17
C LEU A 293 -21.03 -6.30 -20.58
N LYS A 294 -21.78 -5.54 -21.39
CA LYS A 294 -23.15 -5.20 -21.04
C LYS A 294 -23.94 -6.51 -20.92
N PRO A 295 -24.68 -6.72 -19.82
CA PRO A 295 -25.55 -7.88 -19.68
C PRO A 295 -26.57 -7.96 -20.83
#